data_AF-A0A1G9IDP3-F1
#
_entry.id   AF-A0A1G9IDP3-F1
#
_cell.length_a   1.000
_cell.length_b   1.000
_cell.length_c   1.000
_cell.angle_alpha   90.00
_cell.angle_beta   90.00
_cell.angle_gamma   90.00
#
_symmetry.space_group_name_H-M   'P 1'
#
loop_
_entity.id
_entity.type
_entity.pdbx_description
1 polymer ?
#
loop_
_entity_poly.entity_id
_entity_poly.type
_entity_poly.pdbx_seq_one_letter_code
_entity_poly.pdbx_strand_id
1 'polypeptide(L)'
;MRSASLPNTDYHDWKQLLEDAQVRDGRLHDARHTAGTVLMLLGVPDRVIDQIMGWEPGGAARMRARYLHVPDALLKEVAQKIGKAIWGTSETGPMDKDQDNGA
;
A
#
# COMPACT_ATOMS: atom_id res chain seq x y z
N MET A 1 -11.26 -26.73 -11.46
CA MET A 1 -9.83 -27.05 -11.71
C MET A 1 -9.02 -26.50 -10.56
N ARG A 2 -8.41 -27.36 -9.76
CA ARG A 2 -7.52 -26.97 -8.66
C ARG A 2 -6.10 -26.93 -9.24
N SER A 3 -5.58 -25.75 -9.54
CA SER A 3 -4.15 -25.60 -9.83
C SER A 3 -3.41 -25.62 -8.51
N ALA A 4 -2.98 -26.81 -8.09
CA ALA A 4 -1.93 -26.96 -7.11
C ALA A 4 -0.66 -26.36 -7.72
N SER A 5 -0.07 -25.35 -7.09
CA SER A 5 1.17 -24.72 -7.53
C SER A 5 2.27 -25.77 -7.58
N LEU A 6 2.70 -26.13 -8.79
CA LEU A 6 3.92 -26.88 -8.98
C LEU A 6 5.08 -25.89 -8.79
N PRO A 7 5.94 -26.04 -7.77
CA PRO A 7 6.95 -25.03 -7.41
C PRO A 7 8.02 -24.78 -8.49
N ASN A 8 8.08 -25.60 -9.55
CA ASN A 8 9.09 -25.49 -10.61
C ASN A 8 8.60 -24.77 -11.88
N THR A 9 7.32 -24.80 -12.22
CA THR A 9 6.83 -24.22 -13.49
C THR A 9 6.68 -22.71 -13.38
N ASP A 10 6.11 -22.23 -12.27
CA ASP A 10 5.93 -20.80 -12.00
C ASP A 10 7.28 -20.05 -11.91
N TYR A 11 8.37 -20.76 -11.60
CA TYR A 11 9.70 -20.15 -11.53
C TYR A 11 10.22 -19.78 -12.92
N HIS A 12 10.18 -20.69 -13.89
CA HIS A 12 10.70 -20.43 -15.23
C HIS A 12 9.88 -19.36 -15.96
N ASP A 13 8.55 -19.45 -15.88
CA ASP A 13 7.66 -18.45 -16.48
C ASP A 13 7.87 -17.07 -15.84
N TRP A 14 8.07 -17.02 -14.51
CA TRP A 14 8.41 -15.79 -13.82
C TRP A 14 9.76 -15.21 -14.27
N LYS A 15 10.78 -16.06 -14.43
CA LYS A 15 12.10 -15.62 -14.90
C LYS A 15 12.04 -15.06 -16.31
N GLN A 16 11.31 -15.73 -17.22
CA GLN A 16 11.09 -15.23 -18.57
C GLN A 16 10.37 -13.87 -18.55
N LEU A 17 9.34 -13.72 -17.72
CA LEU A 17 8.60 -12.47 -17.59
C LEU A 17 9.47 -11.30 -17.10
N LEU A 18 10.41 -11.55 -16.18
CA LEU A 18 11.35 -10.53 -15.72
C LEU A 18 12.32 -10.10 -16.83
N GLU A 19 12.80 -11.05 -17.64
CA GLU A 19 13.65 -10.78 -18.79
C GLU A 19 12.90 -9.98 -19.87
N ASP A 20 11.68 -10.40 -20.21
CA ASP A 20 10.82 -9.73 -21.19
C ASP A 20 10.47 -8.30 -20.76
N ALA A 21 10.22 -8.09 -19.46
CA ALA A 21 9.98 -6.77 -18.88
C ALA A 21 11.27 -5.94 -18.66
N GLN A 22 12.44 -6.51 -18.95
CA GLN A 22 13.77 -5.88 -18.78
C GLN A 22 14.01 -5.32 -17.37
N VAL A 23 13.47 -6.00 -16.35
CA VAL A 23 13.64 -5.62 -14.95
C VAL A 23 14.67 -6.51 -14.27
N ARG A 24 15.22 -6.02 -13.15
CA ARG A 24 16.17 -6.77 -12.34
C ARG A 24 15.57 -8.12 -11.89
N ASP A 25 16.43 -9.14 -11.85
CA ASP A 25 16.09 -10.44 -11.29
C ASP A 25 15.56 -10.32 -9.84
N GLY A 26 14.43 -10.96 -9.58
CA GLY A 26 13.73 -10.91 -8.31
C GLY A 26 12.96 -12.20 -8.07
N ARG A 27 12.61 -12.47 -6.81
CA ARG A 27 11.77 -13.64 -6.49
C ARG A 27 10.31 -13.30 -6.73
N LEU A 28 9.55 -14.26 -7.26
CA LEU A 28 8.09 -14.13 -7.46
C LEU A 28 7.37 -13.77 -6.15
N HIS A 29 7.86 -14.28 -5.03
CA HIS A 29 7.34 -13.96 -3.70
C HIS A 29 7.46 -12.47 -3.36
N ASP A 30 8.58 -11.83 -3.68
CA ASP A 30 8.82 -10.41 -3.38
C ASP A 30 7.97 -9.50 -4.27
N ALA A 31 7.73 -9.94 -5.52
CA ALA A 31 6.78 -9.30 -6.41
C ALA A 31 5.35 -9.38 -5.86
N ARG A 32 4.97 -10.52 -5.28
CA ARG A 32 3.66 -10.68 -4.62
C ARG A 32 3.49 -9.77 -3.41
N HIS A 33 4.53 -9.55 -2.60
CA HIS A 33 4.52 -8.54 -1.54
C HIS A 33 4.31 -7.13 -2.10
N THR A 34 5.09 -6.78 -3.12
CA THR A 34 5.02 -5.47 -3.76
C THR A 34 3.63 -5.19 -4.33
N ALA A 35 3.04 -6.16 -5.03
CA ALA A 35 1.69 -6.06 -5.57
C ALA A 35 0.64 -5.80 -4.48
N GLY A 36 0.72 -6.51 -3.35
CA GLY A 36 -0.14 -6.26 -2.19
C GLY A 36 -0.03 -4.83 -1.69
N THR A 37 1.19 -4.37 -1.39
CA THR A 37 1.44 -3.00 -0.92
C THR A 37 0.97 -1.95 -1.92
N VAL A 38 1.19 -2.12 -3.22
CA VAL A 38 0.74 -1.18 -4.27
C VAL A 38 -0.79 -1.08 -4.31
N LEU A 39 -1.50 -2.22 -4.29
CA LEU A 39 -2.97 -2.21 -4.30
C LEU A 39 -3.55 -1.50 -3.06
N MET A 40 -2.96 -1.74 -1.89
CA MET A 40 -3.32 -1.03 -0.67
C MET A 40 -3.04 0.48 -0.77
N LEU A 41 -1.89 0.88 -1.32
CA LEU A 41 -1.54 2.30 -1.51
C LEU A 41 -2.50 3.00 -2.48
N LEU A 42 -2.98 2.29 -3.50
CA LEU A 42 -4.01 2.79 -4.44
C LEU A 42 -5.41 2.84 -3.82
N GLY A 43 -5.57 2.46 -2.55
CA GLY A 43 -6.85 2.48 -1.83
C GLY A 43 -7.84 1.42 -2.30
N VAL A 44 -7.36 0.35 -2.94
CA VAL A 44 -8.22 -0.76 -3.38
C VAL A 44 -8.84 -1.42 -2.14
N PRO A 45 -10.17 -1.67 -2.12
CA PRO A 45 -10.81 -2.28 -0.96
C PRO A 45 -10.23 -3.66 -0.63
N ASP A 46 -10.07 -3.96 0.65
CA ASP A 46 -9.50 -5.23 1.15
C ASP A 46 -10.10 -6.47 0.47
N ARG A 47 -11.41 -6.50 0.26
CA ARG A 47 -12.09 -7.63 -0.40
C ARG A 47 -11.68 -7.82 -1.85
N VAL A 48 -11.37 -6.73 -2.56
CA VAL A 48 -10.89 -6.77 -3.94
C VAL A 48 -9.42 -7.19 -3.95
N ILE A 49 -8.61 -6.70 -3.01
CA ILE A 49 -7.23 -7.17 -2.82
C ILE A 49 -7.22 -8.68 -2.55
N ASP A 50 -8.07 -9.16 -1.63
CA ASP A 50 -8.16 -10.58 -1.29
C ASP A 50 -8.47 -11.45 -2.53
N GLN A 51 -9.37 -10.98 -3.41
CA GLN A 51 -9.69 -11.68 -4.66
C GLN A 51 -8.55 -11.65 -5.68
N ILE A 52 -7.94 -10.48 -5.92
CA ILE A 52 -6.78 -10.33 -6.83
C ILE A 52 -5.62 -11.21 -6.36
N MET A 53 -5.39 -11.25 -5.05
CA MET A 53 -4.29 -12.00 -4.44
C MET A 53 -4.59 -13.50 -4.29
N GLY A 54 -5.82 -13.94 -4.59
CA GLY A 54 -6.27 -15.33 -4.47
C GLY A 54 -6.30 -15.82 -3.03
N TRP A 55 -6.66 -14.97 -2.07
CA TRP A 55 -6.75 -15.34 -0.67
C TRP A 55 -8.16 -15.79 -0.29
N GLU A 56 -8.24 -16.94 0.35
CA GLU A 56 -9.49 -17.47 0.87
C GLU A 56 -10.04 -16.58 2.00
N PRO A 57 -11.38 -16.34 2.06
CA PRO A 57 -11.99 -15.43 3.02
C PRO A 57 -11.61 -15.71 4.49
N GLY A 58 -11.48 -16.98 4.86
CA GLY A 58 -11.15 -17.39 6.24
C GLY A 58 -9.70 -17.11 6.66
N GLY A 59 -8.79 -16.89 5.70
CA GLY A 59 -7.37 -16.61 5.95
C GLY A 59 -6.92 -15.22 5.50
N ALA A 60 -7.78 -14.48 4.81
CA ALA A 60 -7.48 -13.21 4.15
C ALA A 60 -6.87 -12.17 5.10
N ALA A 61 -7.41 -11.99 6.31
CA ALA A 61 -6.87 -11.03 7.28
C ALA A 61 -5.42 -11.35 7.68
N ARG A 62 -5.10 -12.63 7.89
CA ARG A 62 -3.73 -13.08 8.20
C ARG A 62 -2.79 -12.91 7.00
N MET A 63 -3.30 -13.12 5.79
CA MET A 63 -2.51 -12.91 4.57
C MET A 63 -2.24 -11.41 4.35
N ARG A 64 -3.24 -10.54 4.53
CA ARG A 64 -3.06 -9.09 4.51
C ARG A 64 -1.99 -8.63 5.49
N ALA A 65 -2.03 -9.08 6.74
CA ALA A 65 -1.00 -8.75 7.72
C ALA A 65 0.43 -9.22 7.34
N ARG A 66 0.55 -10.26 6.49
CA ARG A 66 1.84 -10.80 6.04
C ARG A 66 2.37 -10.12 4.78
N TYR A 67 1.50 -9.70 3.88
CA TYR A 67 1.87 -9.22 2.54
C TYR A 67 1.67 -7.72 2.34
N LEU A 68 0.80 -7.07 3.13
CA LEU A 68 0.61 -5.64 3.11
C LEU A 68 1.58 -4.99 4.11
N HIS A 69 2.76 -4.64 3.63
CA HIS A 69 3.64 -3.76 4.40
C HIS A 69 3.11 -2.33 4.28
N VAL A 70 2.65 -1.79 5.41
CA VAL A 70 2.23 -0.39 5.54
C VAL A 70 3.50 0.45 5.67
N PRO A 71 3.85 1.30 4.69
CA PRO A 71 5.01 2.18 4.83
C PRO A 71 4.71 3.29 5.84
N ASP A 72 5.70 3.70 6.62
CA ASP A 72 5.56 4.80 7.60
C ASP A 72 5.05 6.10 6.98
N ALA A 73 5.37 6.33 5.70
CA ALA A 73 4.87 7.47 4.94
C ALA A 73 3.34 7.47 4.83
N LEU A 74 2.72 6.30 4.63
CA LEU A 74 1.27 6.16 4.55
C LEU A 74 0.62 6.43 5.91
N LEU A 75 1.23 5.95 7.00
CA LEU A 75 0.77 6.25 8.37
C LEU A 75 0.79 7.76 8.64
N LYS A 76 1.86 8.45 8.22
CA LYS A 76 1.97 9.91 8.33
C LYS A 76 0.92 10.63 7.50
N GLU A 77 0.67 10.20 6.26
CA GLU A 77 -0.34 10.79 5.40
C GLU A 77 -1.76 10.62 5.98
N VAL A 78 -2.09 9.44 6.49
CA VAL A 78 -3.38 9.18 7.17
C VAL A 78 -3.51 10.03 8.42
N ALA A 79 -2.46 10.12 9.25
CA ALA A 79 -2.45 10.98 10.43
C ALA A 79 -2.65 12.46 10.07
N GLN A 80 -2.06 12.93 8.97
CA GLN A 80 -2.27 14.28 8.45
C GLN A 80 -3.70 14.51 7.96
N LYS A 81 -4.28 13.56 7.21
CA LYS A 81 -5.68 13.64 6.76
C LYS A 81 -6.66 13.69 7.93
N ILE A 82 -6.46 12.82 8.93
CA ILE A 82 -7.25 12.82 10.16
C ILE A 82 -7.06 14.13 10.93
N GLY A 83 -5.82 14.59 11.11
CA GLY A 83 -5.52 15.85 11.79
C GLY A 83 -6.21 17.05 11.13
N LYS A 84 -6.19 17.14 9.80
CA LYS A 84 -6.92 18.16 9.04
C LYS A 84 -8.44 18.04 9.19
N ALA A 85 -8.98 16.82 9.23
CA ALA A 85 -10.42 16.60 9.39
C ALA A 85 -10.93 16.99 10.79
N ILE A 86 -10.10 16.81 11.83
CA ILE A 86 -10.46 17.14 13.22
C ILE A 86 -10.22 18.62 13.52
N TRP A 87 -9.09 19.19 13.08
CA TRP A 87 -8.65 20.53 13.48
C TRP A 87 -8.76 21.60 12.38
N GLY A 88 -9.19 21.23 11.18
CA GLY A 88 -9.20 22.10 10.00
C GLY A 88 -7.80 22.34 9.43
N THR A 89 -7.72 23.05 8.31
CA THR A 89 -6.47 23.71 7.90
C THR A 89 -6.29 24.91 8.80
N SER A 90 -5.26 24.93 9.64
CA SER A 90 -4.88 26.16 10.34
C SER A 90 -4.57 27.21 9.28
N GLU A 91 -5.54 28.07 8.97
CA GLU A 91 -5.28 29.32 8.30
C GLU A 91 -4.47 30.15 9.29
N THR A 92 -3.15 29.96 9.29
CA THR A 92 -2.24 31.03 9.68
C THR A 92 -2.37 32.11 8.61
N GLY A 93 -3.48 32.85 8.66
CA GLY A 93 -3.52 34.20 8.10
C GLY A 93 -2.38 34.99 8.72
N PRO A 94 -1.78 35.94 7.98
CA PRO A 94 -0.69 36.73 8.51
C PRO A 94 -1.21 37.42 9.78
N MET A 95 -0.67 37.03 10.94
CA MET A 95 -0.86 37.77 12.17
C MET A 95 -0.34 39.17 11.91
N ASP A 96 -1.27 40.11 11.72
CA ASP A 96 -0.99 41.52 11.66
C ASP A 96 -0.36 41.92 13.00
N LYS A 97 0.94 42.25 12.96
CA LYS A 97 1.75 42.56 14.15
C LYS A 97 1.57 44.01 14.61
N ASP A 98 0.66 44.76 13.99
CA ASP A 98 0.50 46.19 14.23
C ASP A 98 -0.72 46.53 15.10
N GLN A 99 -1.12 45.64 16.01
CA GLN A 99 -1.97 46.05 17.15
C GLN A 99 -1.10 46.74 18.21
N ASP A 100 -0.86 48.03 17.96
CA ASP A 100 -0.48 49.04 18.94
C ASP A 100 -1.48 48.99 20.11
N ASN A 101 -1.04 48.47 21.25
CA ASN A 101 -1.78 48.51 22.49
C ASN A 101 -1.47 49.87 23.15
N GLY A 102 -2.12 50.90 22.61
CA GLY A 102 -2.05 52.27 23.09
C GLY A 102 -2.46 52.40 24.56
N ALA A 103 -1.69 53.23 25.27
CA ALA A 103 -1.75 53.53 26.70
C ALA A 103 -3.10 54.04 27.23
#